data_AF-A0A174PT64-F1
#
_entry.id   AF-A0A174PT64-F1
#
_cell.length_a   1.000
_cell.length_b   1.000
_cell.length_c   1.000
_cell.angle_alpha   90.00
_cell.angle_beta   90.00
_cell.angle_gamma   90.00
#
_symmetry.space_group_name_H-M   'P 1'
#
loop_
_entity.id
_entity.type
_entity.pdbx_description
1 polymer ?
#
loop_
_entity_poly.entity_id
_entity_poly.type
_entity_poly.pdbx_seq_one_letter_code
_entity_poly.pdbx_strand_id
1 'polypeptide(L)'
;MNIKNKIYHTVYFLLFGIIVGILRWSICIRDTNGAMDFTPFLQAFLLKVALLLFVILDIVLHKIALRAILITILLCFNIWSYTYYFKIEELQEHWSGLKYSPYDAYLPPNIDDFIFVWLASQILVIYLFLAIGISYLLKRKELLTKQDNGKAVPC
;
A
#
# COMPACT_ATOMS: atom_id res chain seq x y z
N MET A 1 -8.33 17.76 -20.12
CA MET A 1 -8.61 17.16 -18.80
C MET A 1 -8.75 18.29 -17.78
N ASN A 2 -9.85 18.36 -17.02
CA ASN A 2 -10.15 19.46 -16.09
C ASN A 2 -9.13 19.54 -14.94
N ILE A 3 -8.72 20.74 -14.52
CA ILE A 3 -7.72 20.99 -13.45
C ILE A 3 -8.10 20.27 -12.15
N LYS A 4 -9.39 20.26 -11.79
CA LYS A 4 -9.90 19.52 -10.62
C LYS A 4 -9.54 18.03 -10.69
N ASN A 5 -9.63 17.42 -11.86
CA ASN A 5 -9.31 16.01 -12.04
C ASN A 5 -7.81 15.75 -11.83
N LYS A 6 -6.94 16.67 -12.27
CA LYS A 6 -5.48 16.56 -12.08
C LYS A 6 -5.10 16.56 -10.59
N ILE A 7 -5.71 17.43 -9.79
CA ILE A 7 -5.48 17.50 -8.34
C ILE A 7 -5.83 16.18 -7.65
N TYR A 8 -7.01 15.60 -7.95
CA TYR A 8 -7.39 14.32 -7.35
C TYR A 8 -6.43 13.18 -7.69
N HIS A 9 -5.90 13.14 -8.93
CA HIS A 9 -4.92 12.11 -9.31
C HIS A 9 -3.61 12.28 -8.53
N THR A 10 -3.13 13.51 -8.39
CA THR A 10 -1.92 13.80 -7.61
C THR A 10 -2.09 13.42 -6.14
N VAL A 11 -3.21 13.81 -5.51
CA VAL A 11 -3.50 13.46 -4.12
C VAL A 11 -3.62 11.93 -3.93
N TYR A 12 -4.18 11.23 -4.90
CA TYR A 12 -4.30 9.77 -4.87
C TYR A 12 -2.96 9.06 -4.87
N PHE A 13 -2.04 9.45 -5.76
CA PHE A 13 -0.68 8.91 -5.76
C PHE A 13 0.11 9.31 -4.51
N LEU A 14 -0.10 10.52 -4.00
CA LEU A 14 0.53 10.97 -2.76
C LEU A 14 0.10 10.12 -1.57
N LEU A 15 -1.21 9.91 -1.39
CA LEU A 15 -1.76 9.07 -0.32
C LEU A 15 -1.25 7.63 -0.41
N PHE A 16 -1.21 7.07 -1.62
CA PHE A 16 -0.64 5.75 -1.83
C PHE A 16 0.86 5.70 -1.49
N GLY A 17 1.63 6.73 -1.88
CA GLY A 17 3.03 6.86 -1.52
C GLY A 17 3.24 6.95 -0.01
N ILE A 18 2.37 7.64 0.72
CA ILE A 18 2.38 7.68 2.19
C ILE A 18 2.13 6.29 2.77
N ILE A 19 1.15 5.53 2.25
CA ILE A 19 0.88 4.15 2.69
C ILE A 19 2.13 3.28 2.51
N VAL A 20 2.73 3.28 1.31
CA VAL A 20 3.95 2.51 1.03
C VAL A 20 5.12 2.99 1.90
N GLY A 21 5.22 4.28 2.16
CA GLY A 21 6.23 4.87 3.05
C GLY A 21 6.11 4.38 4.48
N ILE A 22 4.89 4.31 5.02
CA ILE A 22 4.62 3.78 6.36
C ILE A 22 4.94 2.29 6.41
N LEU A 23 4.52 1.52 5.40
CA LEU A 23 4.84 0.09 5.30
C LEU A 23 6.36 -0.16 5.26
N ARG A 24 7.10 0.64 4.50
CA ARG A 24 8.58 0.59 4.50
C ARG A 24 9.15 0.92 5.88
N TRP A 25 8.61 1.93 6.56
CA TRP A 25 9.08 2.34 7.88
C TRP A 25 8.91 1.23 8.92
N SER A 26 7.85 0.41 8.84
CA SER A 26 7.64 -0.71 9.76
C SER A 26 8.69 -1.81 9.67
N ILE A 27 9.35 -1.98 8.52
CA ILE A 27 10.41 -2.99 8.33
C ILE A 27 11.82 -2.41 8.31
N CYS A 28 11.99 -1.11 8.58
CA CYS A 28 13.32 -0.52 8.66
C CYS A 28 13.97 -0.78 10.02
N ILE A 29 15.30 -0.88 10.03
CA ILE A 29 16.10 -0.97 11.26
C ILE A 29 15.76 0.22 12.17
N ARG A 30 15.54 -0.06 13.46
CA ARG A 30 15.25 0.95 14.46
C ARG A 30 16.42 1.14 15.41
N ASP A 31 16.66 2.41 15.74
CA ASP A 31 17.47 2.80 16.88
C ASP A 31 16.52 3.27 17.99
N THR A 32 16.49 2.52 19.08
CA THR A 32 15.60 2.80 20.22
C THR A 32 16.29 3.62 21.30
N ASN A 33 17.62 3.82 21.23
CA ASN A 33 18.43 4.49 22.27
C ASN A 33 18.05 4.08 23.72
N GLY A 34 17.56 2.85 23.93
CA GLY A 34 17.12 2.33 25.23
C GLY A 34 15.78 2.88 25.77
N ALA A 35 15.01 3.66 24.98
CA ALA A 35 13.70 4.18 25.36
C ALA A 35 12.55 3.28 24.90
N MET A 36 11.37 3.43 25.52
CA MET A 36 10.14 2.74 25.10
C MET A 36 9.72 3.24 23.70
N ASP A 37 9.69 2.34 22.72
CA ASP A 37 9.38 2.70 21.33
C ASP A 37 7.86 2.76 21.07
N PHE A 38 7.30 3.96 20.93
CA PHE A 38 5.90 4.20 20.53
C PHE A 38 5.69 4.22 19.01
N THR A 39 6.76 4.09 18.23
CA THR A 39 6.72 4.05 16.77
C THR A 39 5.73 3.02 16.20
N PRO A 40 5.61 1.77 16.68
CA PRO A 40 4.66 0.81 16.10
C PRO A 40 3.19 1.25 16.29
N PHE A 41 2.88 1.89 17.41
CA PHE A 41 1.53 2.43 17.66
C PHE A 41 1.23 3.60 16.71
N LEU A 42 2.16 4.54 16.57
CA LEU A 42 2.02 5.67 15.66
C LEU A 42 1.90 5.21 14.20
N GLN A 43 2.74 4.25 13.77
CA GLN A 43 2.69 3.66 12.44
C GLN A 43 1.33 3.03 12.16
N ALA A 44 0.81 2.20 13.07
CA ALA A 44 -0.49 1.55 12.90
C ALA A 44 -1.64 2.57 12.83
N PHE A 45 -1.60 3.62 13.66
CA PHE A 45 -2.59 4.69 13.63
C PHE A 45 -2.55 5.45 12.30
N LEU A 46 -1.38 5.90 11.86
CA LEU A 46 -1.19 6.61 10.60
C LEU A 46 -1.60 5.76 9.41
N LEU A 47 -1.25 4.47 9.39
CA LEU A 47 -1.63 3.55 8.33
C LEU A 47 -3.15 3.41 8.21
N LYS A 48 -3.85 3.24 9.35
CA LYS A 48 -5.32 3.15 9.35
C LYS A 48 -5.98 4.42 8.79
N VAL A 49 -5.51 5.60 9.21
CA VAL A 49 -6.03 6.89 8.71
C VAL A 49 -5.75 7.04 7.21
N ALA A 50 -4.54 6.74 6.76
CA ALA A 50 -4.15 6.85 5.36
C ALA A 50 -4.95 5.88 4.46
N LEU A 51 -5.16 4.63 4.90
CA LEU A 51 -5.97 3.65 4.19
C LEU A 51 -7.43 4.10 4.05
N LEU A 52 -8.02 4.67 5.11
CA LEU A 52 -9.39 5.15 5.07
C LEU A 52 -9.56 6.30 4.06
N LEU A 53 -8.64 7.26 4.08
CA LEU A 53 -8.63 8.36 3.10
C LEU A 53 -8.40 7.85 1.67
N PHE A 54 -7.50 6.89 1.49
CA PHE A 54 -7.21 6.27 0.20
C PHE A 54 -8.44 5.57 -0.38
N VAL A 55 -9.16 4.76 0.41
CA VAL A 55 -10.36 4.04 -0.03
C VAL A 55 -11.45 5.01 -0.48
N ILE A 56 -11.70 6.08 0.27
CA ILE A 56 -12.69 7.11 -0.11
C ILE A 56 -12.32 7.72 -1.47
N LEU A 57 -11.05 8.10 -1.63
CA LEU A 57 -10.59 8.72 -2.88
C LEU A 57 -10.59 7.72 -4.06
N ASP A 58 -10.28 6.45 -3.80
CA ASP A 58 -10.31 5.37 -4.79
C ASP A 58 -11.72 5.16 -5.35
N ILE A 59 -12.73 5.19 -4.47
CA ILE A 59 -14.14 5.09 -4.86
C ILE A 59 -14.57 6.32 -5.66
N VAL A 60 -14.16 7.52 -5.28
CA VAL A 60 -14.49 8.77 -6.00
C VAL A 60 -13.85 8.82 -7.38
N LEU A 61 -12.59 8.39 -7.51
CA LEU A 61 -11.88 8.40 -8.80
C LEU A 61 -12.34 7.28 -9.73
N HIS A 62 -12.55 6.07 -9.21
CA HIS A 62 -13.06 4.90 -9.93
C HIS A 62 -12.41 4.69 -11.32
N LYS A 63 -11.07 4.74 -11.37
CA LYS A 63 -10.30 4.55 -12.62
C LYS A 63 -9.51 3.24 -12.60
N ILE A 64 -9.89 2.33 -13.49
CA ILE A 64 -9.25 1.01 -13.67
C ILE A 64 -7.75 1.15 -13.93
N ALA A 65 -7.33 2.07 -14.81
CA ALA A 65 -5.92 2.25 -15.16
C ALA A 65 -5.05 2.66 -13.96
N LEU A 66 -5.56 3.52 -13.07
CA LEU A 66 -4.82 3.94 -11.88
C LEU A 66 -4.66 2.78 -10.90
N ARG A 67 -5.74 2.02 -10.66
CA ARG A 67 -5.70 0.85 -9.78
C ARG A 67 -4.72 -0.22 -10.27
N ALA A 68 -4.66 -0.45 -11.58
CA ALA A 68 -3.68 -1.36 -12.19
C ALA A 68 -2.24 -0.89 -11.96
N ILE A 69 -1.96 0.41 -12.13
CA ILE A 69 -0.63 0.99 -11.83
C ILE A 69 -0.25 0.78 -10.36
N LEU A 70 -1.19 1.02 -9.44
CA LEU A 70 -0.94 0.82 -8.01
C LEU A 70 -0.66 -0.64 -7.66
N ILE A 71 -1.39 -1.60 -8.25
CA ILE A 71 -1.11 -3.03 -8.08
C ILE A 71 0.33 -3.33 -8.52
N THR A 72 0.76 -2.84 -9.69
CA THR A 72 2.13 -3.06 -10.18
C THR A 72 3.17 -2.51 -9.20
N ILE A 73 2.99 -1.27 -8.71
CA ILE A 73 3.91 -0.67 -7.73
C ILE A 73 3.95 -1.50 -6.45
N LEU A 74 2.79 -1.98 -5.97
CA LEU A 74 2.69 -2.76 -4.74
C LEU A 74 3.34 -4.14 -4.88
N LEU A 75 3.23 -4.77 -6.04
CA LEU A 75 3.94 -6.02 -6.34
C LEU A 75 5.46 -5.81 -6.37
N CYS A 76 5.94 -4.73 -6.99
CA CYS A 76 7.35 -4.36 -6.94
C CYS A 76 7.82 -4.12 -5.50
N PHE A 77 7.01 -3.43 -4.69
CA PHE A 77 7.30 -3.22 -3.27
C PHE A 77 7.36 -4.55 -2.50
N ASN A 78 6.43 -5.47 -2.73
CA ASN A 78 6.42 -6.78 -2.08
C ASN A 78 7.69 -7.59 -2.40
N ILE A 79 8.09 -7.66 -3.67
CA ILE A 79 9.31 -8.36 -4.09
C ILE A 79 10.54 -7.72 -3.43
N TRP A 80 10.61 -6.38 -3.43
CA TRP A 80 11.70 -5.66 -2.79
C TRP A 80 11.72 -5.86 -1.27
N SER A 81 10.57 -5.84 -0.60
CA SER A 81 10.48 -6.03 0.85
C SER A 81 10.94 -7.43 1.26
N TYR A 82 10.65 -8.44 0.44
CA TYR A 82 11.08 -9.83 0.67
C TYR A 82 12.60 -9.93 0.56
N THR A 83 13.21 -9.41 -0.52
CA THR A 83 14.67 -9.43 -0.68
C THR A 83 15.38 -8.59 0.36
N TYR A 84 14.78 -7.47 0.79
CA TYR A 84 15.29 -6.63 1.86
C TYR A 84 15.33 -7.40 3.20
N TYR A 85 14.24 -8.07 3.58
CA TYR A 85 14.17 -8.83 4.82
C TYR A 85 15.29 -9.88 4.92
N PHE A 86 15.42 -10.75 3.91
CA PHE A 86 16.46 -11.79 3.90
C PHE A 86 17.88 -11.22 3.95
N LYS A 87 18.12 -10.09 3.26
CA LYS A 87 19.44 -9.44 3.31
C LYS A 87 19.77 -8.90 4.70
N ILE A 88 18.78 -8.39 5.43
CA ILE A 88 18.96 -7.91 6.80
C ILE A 88 19.15 -9.09 7.77
N GLU A 89 18.42 -10.18 7.59
CA GLU A 89 18.58 -11.42 8.38
C GLU A 89 20.00 -12.01 8.23
N GLU A 90 20.52 -12.10 7.00
CA GLU A 90 21.90 -12.55 6.73
C GLU A 90 22.95 -11.63 7.38
N LEU A 91 22.74 -10.30 7.31
CA LEU A 91 23.60 -9.34 8.00
C LEU A 91 23.53 -9.54 9.53
N GLN A 92 22.34 -9.78 10.08
CA GLN A 92 22.17 -10.01 11.51
C GLN A 92 22.93 -11.24 11.99
N GLU A 93 22.88 -12.36 11.26
CA GLU A 93 23.66 -13.57 11.59
C GLU A 93 25.16 -13.25 11.63
N HIS A 94 25.66 -12.48 10.66
CA HIS A 94 27.06 -12.07 10.63
C HIS A 94 27.46 -11.14 11.80
N TRP A 95 26.55 -10.27 12.24
CA TRP A 95 26.81 -9.29 13.29
C TRP A 95 26.60 -9.85 14.70
N SER A 96 25.83 -10.94 14.83
CA SER A 96 25.62 -11.64 16.11
C SER A 96 26.91 -12.19 16.75
N GLY A 97 27.98 -12.36 15.96
CA GLY A 97 29.31 -12.74 16.44
C GLY A 97 30.16 -11.59 16.98
N LEU A 98 29.74 -10.33 16.80
CA LEU A 98 30.42 -9.12 17.26
C LEU A 98 29.76 -8.62 18.55
N LYS A 99 30.54 -8.47 19.64
CA LYS A 99 30.07 -7.86 20.90
C LYS A 99 29.85 -6.36 20.70
N TYR A 100 28.64 -5.95 20.38
CA TYR A 100 28.26 -4.53 20.37
C TYR A 100 27.92 -4.02 21.77
N SER A 101 28.18 -2.73 21.99
CA SER A 101 27.79 -2.00 23.20
C SER A 101 26.25 -2.04 23.36
N PRO A 102 25.70 -2.20 24.57
CA PRO A 102 24.24 -2.24 24.82
C PRO A 102 23.47 -1.02 24.31
N TYR A 103 24.18 0.07 24.00
CA TYR A 103 23.63 1.35 23.55
C TYR A 103 23.64 1.53 22.02
N ASP A 104 24.35 0.69 21.26
CA ASP A 104 24.41 0.71 19.79
C ASP A 104 23.53 -0.38 19.17
N ALA A 105 22.40 -0.69 19.81
CA ALA A 105 21.51 -1.77 19.40
C ALA A 105 20.68 -1.36 18.18
N TYR A 106 21.29 -1.41 16.99
CA TYR A 106 20.56 -1.49 15.73
C TYR A 106 19.66 -2.71 15.79
N LEU A 107 18.36 -2.49 15.98
CA LEU A 107 17.37 -3.55 16.04
C LEU A 107 16.89 -3.83 14.61
N PRO A 108 17.26 -4.98 14.02
CA PRO A 108 16.68 -5.40 12.76
C PRO A 108 15.16 -5.58 12.92
N PRO A 109 14.39 -5.42 11.83
CA PRO A 109 12.95 -5.62 11.87
C PRO A 109 12.63 -7.04 12.33
N ASN A 110 11.70 -7.17 13.27
CA ASN A 110 11.20 -8.48 13.70
C ASN A 110 10.46 -9.16 12.53
N ILE A 111 10.50 -10.49 12.46
CA ILE A 111 9.72 -11.27 11.50
C ILE A 111 8.22 -10.91 11.56
N ASP A 112 7.71 -10.58 12.76
CA ASP A 112 6.33 -10.13 12.94
C ASP A 112 6.02 -8.84 12.17
N ASP A 113 6.96 -7.87 12.17
CA ASP A 113 6.81 -6.61 11.44
C ASP A 113 6.81 -6.87 9.93
N PHE A 114 7.65 -7.80 9.46
CA PHE A 114 7.67 -8.23 8.07
C PHE A 114 6.37 -8.92 7.65
N ILE A 115 5.89 -9.88 8.45
CA ILE A 115 4.62 -10.58 8.22
C ILE A 115 3.46 -9.57 8.15
N PHE A 116 3.43 -8.60 9.07
CA PHE A 116 2.43 -7.54 9.07
C PHE A 116 2.44 -6.74 7.77
N VAL A 117 3.61 -6.25 7.33
CA VAL A 117 3.74 -5.47 6.09
C VAL A 117 3.35 -6.28 4.86
N TRP A 118 3.76 -7.55 4.82
CA TRP A 118 3.45 -8.44 3.72
C TRP A 118 1.94 -8.71 3.65
N LEU A 119 1.30 -9.05 4.77
CA LEU A 119 -0.15 -9.26 4.85
C LEU A 119 -0.95 -8.00 4.50
N ALA A 120 -0.57 -6.85 5.05
CA ALA A 120 -1.23 -5.57 4.73
C ALA A 120 -1.16 -5.25 3.23
N SER A 121 -0.01 -5.52 2.60
CA SER A 121 0.17 -5.34 1.17
C SER A 121 -0.70 -6.30 0.35
N GLN A 122 -0.81 -7.59 0.75
CA GLN A 122 -1.69 -8.54 0.05
C GLN A 122 -3.17 -8.14 0.14
N ILE A 123 -3.62 -7.69 1.31
CA ILE A 123 -5.00 -7.20 1.49
C ILE A 123 -5.27 -6.02 0.53
N LEU A 124 -4.32 -5.11 0.39
CA LEU A 124 -4.45 -3.95 -0.50
C LEU A 124 -4.45 -4.37 -1.99
N VAL A 125 -3.64 -5.36 -2.39
CA VAL A 125 -3.71 -5.94 -3.76
C VAL A 125 -5.09 -6.54 -4.03
N ILE A 126 -5.59 -7.37 -3.11
CA ILE A 126 -6.91 -8.03 -3.24
C ILE A 126 -8.01 -6.97 -3.36
N TYR A 127 -7.99 -5.95 -2.50
CA TYR A 127 -8.92 -4.83 -2.56
C TYR A 127 -8.91 -4.15 -3.93
N LEU A 128 -7.73 -3.78 -4.45
CA LEU A 128 -7.61 -3.10 -5.73
C LEU A 128 -8.10 -3.98 -6.89
N PHE A 129 -7.83 -5.28 -6.85
CA PHE A 129 -8.28 -6.23 -7.85
C PHE A 129 -9.81 -6.37 -7.87
N LEU A 130 -10.43 -6.52 -6.69
CA LEU A 130 -11.90 -6.54 -6.55
C LEU A 130 -12.52 -5.23 -7.04
N ALA A 131 -11.91 -4.10 -6.68
CA ALA A 131 -12.37 -2.79 -7.10
C ALA A 131 -12.31 -2.63 -8.63
N ILE A 132 -11.27 -3.17 -9.30
CA ILE A 132 -11.21 -3.23 -10.78
C ILE A 132 -12.37 -4.05 -11.34
N GLY A 133 -12.63 -5.24 -10.79
CA GLY A 133 -13.74 -6.10 -11.22
C GLY A 133 -15.09 -5.40 -11.13
N ILE A 134 -15.36 -4.75 -10.01
CA ILE A 134 -16.59 -3.96 -9.80
C ILE A 134 -16.67 -2.82 -10.81
N SER A 135 -15.58 -2.08 -11.03
CA SER A 135 -15.56 -0.99 -12.00
C SER A 135 -15.83 -1.44 -13.42
N TYR A 136 -15.31 -2.60 -13.80
CA TYR A 136 -15.55 -3.19 -15.11
C TYR A 136 -17.03 -3.58 -15.27
N LEU A 137 -17.63 -4.23 -14.27
CA LEU A 137 -19.04 -4.61 -14.29
C LEU A 137 -19.98 -3.41 -14.38
N LEU A 138 -19.71 -2.34 -13.62
CA LEU A 138 -20.50 -1.10 -13.66
C LEU A 138 -20.45 -0.45 -15.05
N LYS A 139 -19.26 -0.36 -15.66
CA LYS A 139 -19.09 0.19 -17.01
C LYS A 139 -19.82 -0.64 -18.05
N ARG A 140 -19.78 -1.98 -17.95
CA ARG A 140 -20.52 -2.88 -18.84
C ARG A 140 -22.03 -2.71 -18.70
N LYS A 141 -22.55 -2.61 -17.48
CA LYS A 141 -23.97 -2.36 -17.21
C LYS A 141 -24.43 -1.05 -17.86
N GLU A 142 -23.65 0.02 -17.70
CA GLU A 142 -23.96 1.33 -18.30
C GLU A 142 -24.03 1.26 -19.84
N LEU A 143 -23.10 0.54 -20.47
CA LEU A 143 -23.10 0.35 -21.93
C LEU A 143 -24.32 -0.45 -22.42
N LEU A 144 -24.70 -1.51 -21.71
CA LEU A 144 -25.89 -2.29 -22.03
C LEU A 144 -27.17 -1.44 -21.91
N THR A 145 -27.32 -0.67 -20.84
CA THR A 145 -28.47 0.23 -20.68
C THR A 145 -28.54 1.30 -21.78
N LYS A 146 -27.40 1.79 -22.27
CA LYS A 146 -27.37 2.74 -23.41
C LYS A 146 -27.77 2.06 -24.72
N GLN A 147 -27.38 0.81 -24.94
CA GLN A 147 -27.80 0.05 -26.12
C GLN A 147 -29.30 -0.26 -26.11
N ASP A 148 -29.86 -0.63 -24.95
CA ASP A 148 -31.29 -0.87 -24.83
C ASP A 148 -32.10 0.42 -25.04
N ASN A 149 -31.67 1.53 -24.44
CA ASN A 149 -32.30 2.85 -24.63
C ASN A 149 -32.12 3.39 -26.05
N GLY A 150 -30.99 3.12 -26.71
CA GLY A 150 -30.73 3.51 -28.10
C GLY A 150 -31.49 2.66 -29.13
N LYS A 151 -31.91 1.44 -28.76
CA LYS A 151 -32.81 0.59 -29.55
C LYS A 151 -34.29 0.92 -29.31
N ALA A 152 -34.63 1.68 -28.28
CA ALA A 152 -35.99 2.08 -27.93
C ALA A 152 -36.54 3.24 -28.80
N VAL A 153 -36.24 3.26 -30.10
CA VAL A 153 -37.01 4.01 -31.09
C VAL A 153 -37.59 3.04 -32.12
N PRO A 154 -38.74 2.41 -31.85
CA PRO A 154 -39.69 2.06 -32.88
C PRO A 154 -40.62 3.24 -33.15
N CYS A 155 -40.57 3.72 -34.40
CA CYS A 155 -41.54 4.58 -35.10
C CYS A 155 -41.57 6.08 -34.72
#